data_AF-A0A7R9VNK0-F1
#
_entry.id   AF-A0A7R9VNK0-F1
#
_cell.length_a   1.000
_cell.length_b   1.000
_cell.length_c   1.000
_cell.angle_alpha   90.00
_cell.angle_beta   90.00
_cell.angle_gamma   90.00
#
_symmetry.space_group_name_H-M   'P 1'
#
loop_
_entity.id
_entity.type
_entity.pdbx_description
1 polymer ?
#
loop_
_entity_poly.entity_id
_entity_poly.type
_entity_poly.pdbx_seq_one_letter_code
_entity_poly.pdbx_strand_id
1 'polypeptide(L)'
;FNEEHLVIVRDGDLLRGVLDKAAFGPTDGSLVHAVYEAYGPSKAGLLLNSLGRLFTAYLQYYSGHSCRMEDLVLTAEADAERRKIVQRTYNMGARAAKAWADSDGGKVEIPSEVADEPLKPVELATAAAKIGELLSGSEGPSYHAALDGYMMTKINPLASDIIKACLPNGLA
;
A
#
# COMPACT_ATOMS: atom_id res chain seq x y z
N PHE A 1 6.11 24.85 -4.47
CA PHE A 1 6.63 23.60 -3.88
C PHE A 1 6.83 22.44 -4.88
N ASN A 2 6.45 22.57 -6.16
CA ASN A 2 6.42 21.44 -7.13
C ASN A 2 7.81 20.94 -7.60
N GLU A 3 8.84 21.30 -6.86
CA GLU A 3 10.21 21.39 -7.34
C GLU A 3 11.24 20.85 -6.31
N GLU A 4 10.83 20.67 -5.06
CA GLU A 4 11.69 20.22 -3.95
C GLU A 4 12.12 18.75 -4.02
N HIS A 5 11.56 17.97 -4.94
CA HIS A 5 11.96 16.57 -5.16
C HIS A 5 13.33 16.45 -5.84
N LEU A 6 13.79 17.51 -6.52
CA LEU A 6 15.07 17.51 -7.23
C LEU A 6 16.12 18.21 -6.37
N VAL A 7 17.12 17.44 -5.93
CA VAL A 7 18.27 17.96 -5.18
C VAL A 7 19.29 18.52 -6.16
N ILE A 8 19.62 19.81 -6.02
CA ILE A 8 20.64 20.48 -6.83
C ILE A 8 21.74 20.98 -5.91
N VAL A 9 22.94 20.41 -6.06
CA VAL A 9 24.15 20.88 -5.40
C VAL A 9 25.09 21.43 -6.45
N ARG A 10 25.55 22.67 -6.25
CA ARG A 10 26.48 23.32 -7.18
C ARG A 10 27.54 24.07 -6.39
N ASP A 11 28.80 23.87 -6.77
CA ASP A 11 29.95 24.51 -6.14
C ASP A 11 30.01 24.33 -4.60
N GLY A 12 29.42 23.24 -4.11
CA GLY A 12 29.35 22.90 -2.68
C GLY A 12 28.07 23.36 -1.96
N ASP A 13 27.22 24.15 -2.62
CA ASP A 13 26.00 24.69 -2.02
C ASP A 13 24.75 23.91 -2.45
N LEU A 14 23.87 23.60 -1.48
CA LEU A 14 22.54 23.06 -1.73
C LEU A 14 21.62 24.18 -2.20
N LEU A 15 21.40 24.26 -3.51
CA LEU A 15 20.59 25.30 -4.13
C LEU A 15 19.09 25.01 -4.09
N ARG A 16 18.71 23.72 -4.05
CA ARG A 16 17.32 23.27 -4.10
C ARG A 16 17.17 21.83 -3.62
N GLY A 17 16.00 21.52 -3.09
CA GLY A 17 15.55 20.18 -2.80
C GLY A 17 15.69 19.80 -1.34
N VAL A 18 14.78 18.94 -0.89
CA VAL A 18 14.83 18.37 0.46
C VAL A 18 15.73 17.14 0.44
N LEU A 19 16.72 17.12 1.34
CA LEU A 19 17.57 15.94 1.51
C LEU A 19 16.78 14.84 2.22
N ASP A 20 16.60 13.72 1.54
CA ASP A 20 15.90 12.55 2.05
C ASP A 20 16.84 11.33 2.09
N LYS A 21 16.24 10.15 2.27
CA LYS A 21 16.98 8.88 2.24
C LYS A 21 17.75 8.68 0.93
N ALA A 22 17.24 9.15 -0.21
CA ALA A 22 17.94 9.01 -1.49
C ALA A 22 19.18 9.92 -1.58
N ALA A 23 19.23 11.02 -0.81
CA ALA A 23 20.36 11.94 -0.80
C ALA A 23 21.56 11.46 0.05
N PHE A 24 21.33 10.86 1.22
CA PHE A 24 22.40 10.45 2.15
C PHE A 24 22.34 9.00 2.65
N GLY A 25 21.34 8.23 2.19
CA GLY A 25 21.24 6.80 2.45
C GLY A 25 22.12 5.96 1.51
N PRO A 26 22.08 4.63 1.67
CA PRO A 26 22.82 3.70 0.80
C PRO A 26 22.11 3.59 -0.56
N THR A 27 22.22 4.64 -1.38
CA THR A 27 21.57 4.74 -2.68
C THR A 27 22.58 5.18 -3.73
N ASP A 28 22.55 4.51 -4.88
CA ASP A 28 23.42 4.81 -6.00
C ASP A 28 23.11 6.20 -6.58
N GLY A 29 24.15 6.98 -6.89
CA GLY A 29 23.99 8.36 -7.35
C GLY A 29 23.52 9.35 -6.28
N SER A 30 23.46 8.94 -5.00
CA SER A 30 23.19 9.86 -3.88
C SER A 30 24.29 10.92 -3.72
N LEU A 31 24.01 12.00 -3.00
CA LEU A 31 25.00 13.05 -2.70
C LEU A 31 26.23 12.47 -1.99
N VAL A 32 26.02 11.57 -1.03
CA VAL A 32 27.13 10.92 -0.30
C VAL A 32 27.95 10.02 -1.22
N HIS A 33 27.30 9.30 -2.13
CA HIS A 33 27.99 8.48 -3.13
C HIS A 33 28.79 9.37 -4.11
N ALA A 34 28.23 10.49 -4.57
CA ALA A 34 28.96 11.43 -5.42
C ALA A 34 30.21 12.01 -4.71
N VAL A 35 30.12 12.30 -3.41
CA VAL A 35 31.27 12.76 -2.60
C VAL A 35 32.28 11.63 -2.41
N TYR A 36 31.83 10.39 -2.27
CA TYR A 36 32.72 9.22 -2.22
C TYR A 36 33.52 9.07 -3.51
N GLU A 37 32.86 9.17 -4.67
CA GLU A 37 33.52 9.06 -5.98
C GLU A 37 34.47 10.24 -6.25
N ALA A 38 34.06 11.46 -5.90
CA ALA A 38 34.86 12.66 -6.17
C ALA A 38 36.01 12.89 -5.18
N TYR A 39 35.82 12.55 -3.90
CA TYR A 39 36.73 12.92 -2.81
C TYR A 39 37.19 11.74 -1.93
N GLY A 40 36.73 10.53 -2.22
CA GLY A 40 37.12 9.30 -1.56
C GLY A 40 36.38 8.98 -0.26
N PRO A 41 36.62 7.77 0.29
CA PRO A 41 35.91 7.22 1.45
C PRO A 41 36.00 8.08 2.71
N SER A 42 37.16 8.68 2.96
CA SER A 42 37.39 9.48 4.17
C SER A 42 36.51 10.74 4.20
N LYS A 43 36.34 11.42 3.06
CA LYS A 43 35.53 12.64 2.97
C LYS A 43 34.03 12.33 3.00
N ALA A 44 33.61 11.26 2.33
CA ALA A 44 32.23 10.77 2.44
C ALA A 44 31.86 10.40 3.89
N GLY A 45 32.75 9.69 4.61
CA GLY A 45 32.54 9.38 6.02
C GLY A 45 32.47 10.63 6.91
N LEU A 46 33.29 11.65 6.63
CA LEU A 46 33.25 12.92 7.34
C LEU A 46 31.92 13.66 7.11
N LEU A 47 31.41 13.66 5.87
CA LEU A 47 30.12 14.26 5.53
C LEU A 47 28.97 13.57 6.29
N LEU A 48 28.93 12.23 6.27
CA LEU A 48 27.93 11.46 7.02
C LEU A 48 27.98 11.76 8.52
N ASN A 49 29.17 11.80 9.11
CA ASN A 49 29.33 12.17 10.53
C ASN A 49 28.85 13.59 10.82
N SER A 50 29.11 14.53 9.90
CA SER A 50 28.70 15.93 10.04
C SER A 50 27.18 16.07 9.97
N LEU A 51 26.54 15.43 8.97
CA LEU A 51 25.08 15.40 8.82
C LEU A 51 24.41 14.71 10.02
N GLY A 52 24.93 13.57 10.48
CA GLY A 52 24.40 12.87 11.65
C GLY A 52 24.43 13.73 12.91
N ARG A 53 25.52 14.46 13.17
CA ARG A 53 25.61 15.41 14.28
C ARG A 53 24.66 16.59 14.12
N LEU A 54 24.54 17.14 12.91
CA LEU A 54 23.64 18.25 12.61
C LEU A 54 22.18 17.87 12.87
N PHE A 55 21.71 16.75 12.31
CA PHE A 55 20.33 16.29 12.50
C PHE A 55 20.04 15.93 13.95
N THR A 56 20.98 15.29 14.64
CA THR A 56 20.86 14.99 16.08
C THR A 56 20.70 16.27 16.89
N ALA A 57 21.59 17.25 16.69
CA ALA A 57 21.52 18.53 17.40
C ALA A 57 20.23 19.30 17.08
N TYR A 58 19.81 19.31 15.81
CA TYR A 58 18.57 19.97 15.40
C TYR A 58 17.34 19.37 16.09
N LEU A 59 17.24 18.04 16.14
CA LEU A 59 16.16 17.34 16.82
C LEU A 59 16.19 17.56 18.33
N GLN A 60 17.37 17.55 18.95
CA GLN A 60 17.51 17.68 20.40
C GLN A 60 17.25 19.11 20.91
N TYR A 61 17.71 20.13 20.19
CA TYR A 61 17.73 21.50 20.69
C TYR A 61 16.63 22.40 20.11
N TYR A 62 16.08 22.09 18.93
CA TYR A 62 15.20 23.03 18.21
C TYR A 62 13.82 22.46 17.91
N SER A 63 13.74 21.32 17.23
CA SER A 63 12.46 20.87 16.66
C SER A 63 11.76 19.80 17.50
N GLY A 64 12.50 18.84 18.07
CA GLY A 64 11.93 17.56 18.44
C GLY A 64 11.25 16.84 17.26
N HIS A 65 10.75 15.63 17.49
CA HIS A 65 9.87 14.93 16.55
C HIS A 65 8.93 14.01 17.33
N SER A 66 7.66 13.94 16.91
CA SER A 66 6.65 13.11 17.54
C SER A 66 5.68 12.61 16.49
N CYS A 67 5.01 11.50 16.80
CA CYS A 67 3.89 10.96 16.06
C CYS A 67 2.79 10.67 17.10
N ARG A 68 1.62 11.27 16.91
CA ARG A 68 0.50 11.26 17.83
C ARG A 68 -0.65 10.46 17.25
N MET A 69 -1.65 10.19 18.07
CA MET A 69 -2.86 9.51 17.60
C MET A 69 -3.56 10.29 16.49
N GLU A 70 -3.53 11.63 16.53
CA GLU A 70 -4.12 12.49 15.50
C GLU A 70 -3.54 12.25 14.10
N ASP A 71 -2.23 11.93 13.98
CA ASP A 71 -1.57 11.62 12.71
C ASP A 71 -2.08 10.33 12.04
N LEU A 72 -2.85 9.51 12.77
CA LEU A 72 -3.37 8.21 12.35
C LEU A 72 -4.89 8.20 12.13
N VAL A 73 -5.57 9.33 12.35
CA VAL A 73 -7.03 9.43 12.26
C VAL A 73 -7.44 9.96 10.89
N LEU A 74 -8.47 9.34 10.31
CA LEU A 74 -9.12 9.86 9.10
C LEU A 74 -10.15 10.92 9.45
N THR A 75 -10.39 11.85 8.54
CA THR A 75 -11.55 12.74 8.61
C THR A 75 -12.85 11.93 8.60
N ALA A 76 -13.92 12.50 9.15
CA ALA A 76 -15.22 11.83 9.19
C ALA A 76 -15.74 11.51 7.79
N GLU A 77 -15.47 12.38 6.82
CA GLU A 77 -15.82 12.22 5.42
C GLU A 77 -15.05 11.04 4.78
N ALA A 78 -13.72 10.98 5.00
CA ALA A 78 -12.90 9.89 4.47
C ALA A 78 -13.26 8.54 5.10
N ASP A 79 -13.52 8.48 6.41
CA ASP A 79 -13.94 7.23 7.05
C ASP A 79 -15.35 6.79 6.61
N ALA A 80 -16.26 7.73 6.33
CA ALA A 80 -17.58 7.41 5.77
C ALA A 80 -17.45 6.77 4.37
N GLU A 81 -16.61 7.32 3.49
CA GLU A 81 -16.33 6.72 2.18
C GLU A 81 -15.63 5.36 2.31
N ARG A 82 -14.64 5.25 3.21
CA ARG A 82 -13.99 3.97 3.52
C ARG A 82 -15.00 2.90 3.92
N ARG A 83 -15.96 3.22 4.79
CA ARG A 83 -17.01 2.28 5.23
C ARG A 83 -17.91 1.84 4.08
N LYS A 84 -18.27 2.74 3.16
CA LYS A 84 -19.04 2.38 1.95
C LYS A 84 -18.26 1.38 1.08
N ILE A 85 -16.97 1.63 0.86
CA ILE A 85 -16.12 0.72 0.07
C ILE A 85 -15.98 -0.63 0.77
N VAL A 86 -15.81 -0.67 2.10
CA VAL A 86 -15.78 -1.92 2.87
C VAL A 86 -17.09 -2.71 2.73
N GLN A 87 -18.24 -2.03 2.81
CA GLN A 87 -19.53 -2.70 2.60
C GLN A 87 -19.66 -3.29 1.20
N ARG A 88 -19.22 -2.55 0.19
CA ARG A 88 -19.14 -3.02 -1.20
C ARG A 88 -18.24 -4.25 -1.33
N THR A 89 -17.11 -4.29 -0.63
CA THR A 89 -16.22 -5.47 -0.59
C THR A 89 -16.92 -6.71 -0.05
N TYR A 90 -17.76 -6.59 0.98
CA TYR A 90 -18.56 -7.72 1.46
C TYR A 90 -19.54 -8.23 0.40
N ASN A 91 -20.25 -7.32 -0.27
CA ASN A 91 -21.21 -7.68 -1.32
C ASN A 91 -20.50 -8.37 -2.51
N MET A 92 -19.48 -7.71 -3.06
CA MET A 92 -18.71 -8.19 -4.20
C MET A 92 -17.95 -9.47 -3.88
N GLY A 93 -17.39 -9.61 -2.67
CA GLY A 93 -16.70 -10.82 -2.25
C GLY A 93 -17.64 -12.03 -2.19
N ALA A 94 -18.82 -11.88 -1.58
CA ALA A 94 -19.80 -12.95 -1.51
C ALA A 94 -20.29 -13.36 -2.91
N ARG A 95 -20.57 -12.38 -3.78
CA ARG A 95 -20.98 -12.61 -5.17
C ARG A 95 -19.87 -13.25 -6.01
N ALA A 96 -18.61 -12.85 -5.82
CA ALA A 96 -17.46 -13.46 -6.48
C ALA A 96 -17.28 -14.92 -6.06
N ALA A 97 -17.36 -15.21 -4.75
CA ALA A 97 -17.29 -16.58 -4.24
C ALA A 97 -18.39 -17.47 -4.83
N LYS A 98 -19.63 -16.95 -4.91
CA LYS A 98 -20.72 -17.64 -5.59
C LYS A 98 -20.43 -17.87 -7.08
N ALA A 99 -19.98 -16.85 -7.81
CA ALA A 99 -19.67 -16.97 -9.23
C ALA A 99 -18.57 -18.02 -9.51
N TRP A 100 -17.56 -18.08 -8.64
CA TRP A 100 -16.53 -19.12 -8.69
C TRP A 100 -17.12 -20.52 -8.41
N ALA A 101 -18.00 -20.65 -7.40
CA ALA A 101 -18.66 -21.92 -7.09
C ALA A 101 -19.58 -22.40 -8.22
N ASP A 102 -20.32 -21.48 -8.84
CA ASP A 102 -21.21 -21.75 -9.98
C ASP A 102 -20.42 -22.15 -11.24
N SER A 103 -19.15 -21.75 -11.34
CA SER A 103 -18.23 -22.13 -12.42
C SER A 103 -17.54 -23.48 -12.22
N ASP A 104 -17.97 -24.27 -11.23
CA ASP A 104 -17.35 -25.54 -10.80
C ASP A 104 -15.84 -25.37 -10.52
N GLY A 105 -15.52 -24.36 -9.71
CA GLY A 105 -14.16 -24.10 -9.27
C GLY A 105 -13.26 -23.43 -10.32
N GLY A 106 -13.85 -22.70 -11.26
CA GLY A 106 -13.16 -21.99 -12.34
C GLY A 106 -12.95 -22.82 -13.61
N LYS A 107 -13.65 -23.95 -13.74
CA LYS A 107 -13.63 -24.80 -14.94
C LYS A 107 -14.46 -24.21 -16.09
N VAL A 108 -15.45 -23.39 -15.75
CA VAL A 108 -16.29 -22.66 -16.69
C VAL A 108 -15.97 -21.17 -16.61
N GLU A 109 -16.30 -20.42 -17.65
CA GLU A 109 -16.14 -18.96 -17.68
C GLU A 109 -16.86 -18.31 -16.49
N ILE A 110 -16.12 -17.53 -15.71
CA ILE A 110 -16.65 -16.75 -14.60
C ILE A 110 -17.04 -15.36 -15.13
N PRO A 111 -18.25 -14.85 -14.82
CA PRO A 111 -18.63 -13.50 -15.18
C PRO A 111 -17.57 -12.46 -14.79
N SER A 112 -17.24 -11.58 -15.72
CA SER A 112 -16.24 -10.53 -15.53
C SER A 112 -16.67 -9.53 -14.46
N GLU A 113 -17.94 -9.13 -14.49
CA GLU A 113 -18.54 -8.18 -13.57
C GLU A 113 -19.28 -8.87 -12.44
N VAL A 114 -19.08 -8.33 -11.24
CA VAL A 114 -19.70 -8.81 -10.02
C VAL A 114 -20.54 -7.66 -9.45
N ALA A 115 -21.85 -7.87 -9.35
CA ALA A 115 -22.77 -6.85 -8.85
C ALA A 115 -22.44 -6.44 -7.41
N ASP A 116 -22.59 -5.15 -7.11
CA ASP A 116 -22.53 -4.60 -5.75
C ASP A 116 -23.90 -4.73 -5.07
N GLU A 117 -24.33 -5.98 -4.88
CA GLU A 117 -25.57 -6.29 -4.18
C GLU A 117 -25.35 -7.44 -3.21
N PRO A 118 -25.89 -7.36 -1.99
CA PRO A 118 -25.80 -8.46 -1.04
C PRO A 118 -26.46 -9.72 -1.61
N LEU A 119 -25.86 -10.88 -1.36
CA LEU A 119 -26.49 -12.17 -1.63
C LEU A 119 -27.63 -12.41 -0.65
N LYS A 120 -28.70 -13.06 -1.12
CA LYS A 120 -29.75 -13.53 -0.22
C LYS A 120 -29.19 -14.63 0.70
N PRO A 121 -29.70 -14.80 1.93
CA PRO A 121 -29.18 -15.81 2.87
C PRO A 121 -29.14 -17.23 2.29
N VAL A 122 -30.15 -17.60 1.48
CA VAL A 122 -30.22 -18.91 0.83
C VAL A 122 -29.09 -19.07 -0.20
N GLU A 123 -28.85 -18.07 -1.03
CA GLU A 123 -27.80 -18.11 -2.06
C GLU A 123 -26.40 -18.19 -1.43
N LEU A 124 -26.19 -17.46 -0.33
CA LEU A 124 -24.96 -17.53 0.44
C LEU A 124 -24.72 -18.93 1.02
N ALA A 125 -25.75 -19.54 1.60
CA ALA A 125 -25.67 -20.89 2.16
C ALA A 125 -25.39 -21.94 1.07
N THR A 126 -26.05 -21.84 -0.09
CA THR A 126 -25.80 -22.74 -1.23
C THR A 126 -24.39 -22.58 -1.78
N ALA A 127 -23.91 -21.35 -1.95
CA ALA A 127 -22.54 -21.08 -2.39
C ALA A 127 -21.52 -21.66 -1.40
N ALA A 128 -21.70 -21.43 -0.09
CA ALA A 128 -20.83 -21.97 0.94
C ALA A 128 -20.80 -23.51 0.94
N ALA A 129 -21.96 -24.16 0.80
CA ALA A 129 -22.04 -25.62 0.70
C ALA A 129 -21.29 -26.15 -0.52
N LYS A 130 -21.48 -25.53 -1.69
CA LYS A 130 -20.80 -25.94 -2.93
C LYS A 130 -19.29 -25.69 -2.87
N ILE A 131 -18.85 -24.58 -2.30
CA ILE A 131 -17.42 -24.34 -2.03
C ILE A 131 -16.87 -25.45 -1.11
N GLY A 132 -17.58 -25.79 -0.03
CA GLY A 132 -17.17 -26.87 0.87
C GLY A 132 -17.05 -28.23 0.18
N GLU A 133 -17.97 -28.55 -0.73
CA GLU A 133 -17.91 -29.75 -1.56
C GLU A 133 -16.69 -29.75 -2.49
N LEU A 134 -16.48 -28.67 -3.24
CA LEU A 134 -15.32 -28.54 -4.14
C LEU A 134 -13.99 -28.66 -3.40
N LEU A 135 -13.86 -28.02 -2.24
CA LEU A 135 -12.63 -28.03 -1.44
C LEU A 135 -12.37 -29.38 -0.75
N SER A 136 -13.41 -30.16 -0.44
CA SER A 136 -13.26 -31.48 0.20
C SER A 136 -13.03 -32.64 -0.79
N GLY A 137 -13.17 -32.39 -2.09
CA GLY A 137 -12.92 -33.36 -3.15
C GLY A 137 -11.43 -33.68 -3.37
N SER A 138 -11.16 -34.65 -4.26
CA SER A 138 -9.80 -35.06 -4.63
C SER A 138 -8.96 -33.95 -5.29
N GLU A 139 -9.61 -32.98 -5.94
CA GLU A 139 -8.98 -31.78 -6.53
C GLU A 139 -8.87 -30.61 -5.53
N GLY A 140 -9.28 -30.80 -4.27
CA GLY A 140 -9.35 -29.78 -3.22
C GLY A 140 -8.11 -28.89 -3.10
N PRO A 141 -6.87 -29.44 -3.05
CA PRO A 141 -5.66 -28.63 -2.98
C PRO A 141 -5.49 -27.63 -4.14
N SER A 142 -5.92 -28.01 -5.36
CA SER A 142 -5.90 -27.12 -6.52
C SER A 142 -6.97 -26.04 -6.41
N TYR A 143 -8.17 -26.40 -5.91
CA TYR A 143 -9.25 -25.44 -5.73
C TYR A 143 -9.00 -24.42 -4.63
N HIS A 144 -8.25 -24.77 -3.57
CA HIS A 144 -7.83 -23.79 -2.55
C HIS A 144 -7.03 -22.65 -3.19
N ALA A 145 -5.99 -22.98 -3.95
CA ALA A 145 -5.17 -21.98 -4.63
C ALA A 145 -5.95 -21.20 -5.70
N ALA A 146 -6.83 -21.87 -6.45
CA ALA A 146 -7.64 -21.24 -7.48
C ALA A 146 -8.66 -20.25 -6.91
N LEU A 147 -9.35 -20.63 -5.82
CA LEU A 147 -10.31 -19.76 -5.12
C LEU A 147 -9.59 -18.54 -4.54
N ASP A 148 -8.48 -18.73 -3.83
CA ASP A 148 -7.72 -17.64 -3.23
C ASP A 148 -7.21 -16.66 -4.29
N GLY A 149 -6.62 -17.18 -5.37
CA GLY A 149 -6.14 -16.37 -6.49
C GLY A 149 -7.27 -15.55 -7.11
N TYR A 150 -8.40 -16.19 -7.40
CA TYR A 150 -9.56 -15.51 -7.97
C TYR A 150 -10.13 -14.43 -7.03
N MET A 151 -10.30 -14.74 -5.74
CA MET A 151 -10.80 -13.78 -4.75
C MET A 151 -9.86 -12.57 -4.60
N MET A 152 -8.55 -12.79 -4.60
CA MET A 152 -7.56 -11.70 -4.60
C MET A 152 -7.72 -10.77 -5.80
N THR A 153 -7.99 -11.31 -7.01
CA THR A 153 -8.20 -10.47 -8.21
C THR A 153 -9.40 -9.53 -8.07
N LYS A 154 -10.43 -9.93 -7.33
CA LYS A 154 -11.66 -9.15 -7.14
C LYS A 154 -11.55 -8.18 -5.96
N ILE A 155 -10.82 -8.54 -4.90
CA ILE A 155 -10.74 -7.74 -3.66
C ILE A 155 -9.59 -6.70 -3.69
N ASN A 156 -8.44 -7.03 -4.26
CA ASN A 156 -7.26 -6.13 -4.27
C ASN A 156 -7.53 -4.74 -4.89
N PRO A 157 -8.33 -4.61 -5.97
CA PRO A 157 -8.72 -3.30 -6.49
C PRO A 157 -9.46 -2.44 -5.45
N LEU A 158 -10.38 -3.03 -4.67
CA LEU A 158 -11.15 -2.32 -3.65
C LEU A 158 -10.27 -1.87 -2.47
N ALA A 159 -9.26 -2.67 -2.10
CA ALA A 159 -8.26 -2.25 -1.13
C ALA A 159 -7.46 -1.02 -1.62
N SER A 160 -7.13 -0.98 -2.91
CA SER A 160 -6.48 0.18 -3.53
C SER A 160 -7.39 1.40 -3.58
N ASP A 161 -8.70 1.20 -3.80
CA ASP A 161 -9.69 2.27 -3.80
C ASP A 161 -9.85 2.89 -2.40
N ILE A 162 -9.80 2.07 -1.34
CA ILE A 162 -9.75 2.59 0.05
C ILE A 162 -8.54 3.51 0.23
N ILE A 163 -7.35 3.08 -0.20
CA ILE A 163 -6.12 3.89 -0.07
C ILE A 163 -6.28 5.21 -0.80
N LYS A 164 -6.76 5.20 -2.05
CA LYS A 164 -6.95 6.42 -2.86
C LYS A 164 -8.02 7.35 -2.30
N ALA A 165 -9.08 6.80 -1.73
CA ALA A 165 -10.15 7.58 -1.12
C ALA A 165 -9.68 8.26 0.18
N CYS A 166 -8.81 7.59 0.94
CA CYS A 166 -8.38 8.07 2.26
C CYS A 166 -7.07 8.88 2.21
N LEU A 167 -6.14 8.57 1.30
CA LEU A 167 -4.78 9.12 1.32
C LEU A 167 -4.42 9.76 -0.02
N PRO A 168 -3.72 10.91 -0.02
CA PRO A 168 -3.20 11.64 1.15
C PRO A 168 -4.21 12.61 1.81
N ASN A 169 -5.35 12.86 1.17
CA ASN A 169 -6.21 14.01 1.49
C ASN A 169 -7.24 13.77 2.60
N GLY A 170 -7.37 12.54 3.12
CA GLY A 170 -8.39 12.16 4.10
C GLY A 170 -7.85 11.99 5.52
N LEU A 171 -6.60 12.39 5.78
CA LEU A 171 -6.06 12.49 7.14
C LEU A 171 -6.61 13.75 7.83
N ALA A 172 -6.93 13.62 9.13
CA ALA A 172 -7.53 14.68 9.95
C ALA A 172 -6.54 15.78 10.35
#